data_AF-A0A7C4M3I9-F1
#
_entry.id   AF-A0A7C4M3I9-F1
#
_cell.length_a   1.000
_cell.length_b   1.000
_cell.length_c   1.000
_cell.angle_alpha   90.00
_cell.angle_beta   90.00
_cell.angle_gamma   90.00
#
_symmetry.space_group_name_H-M   'P 1'
#
loop_
_entity.id
_entity.type
_entity.pdbx_description
1 polymer ?
#
loop_
_entity_poly.entity_id
_entity_poly.type
_entity_poly.pdbx_seq_one_letter_code
_entity_poly.pdbx_strand_id
1 'polypeptide(L)'
;MQSEQASLKENFSFWKNLFLTVVFFTLTPVTIGVSLFSLLSLSTANLPDSSQNFQKLNLSGARIYASLPSTFSSVSGSVTPADARVELIRQYLARYNSRLEPLSSLIVQTADKYGIDYRLI
;
A
#
# COMPACT_ATOMS: atom_id res chain seq x y z
N MET A 1 -48.79 -29.03 -7.94
CA MET A 1 -48.24 -28.46 -6.69
C MET A 1 -46.71 -28.41 -6.66
N GLN A 2 -45.97 -29.41 -7.17
CA GLN A 2 -44.49 -29.38 -7.18
C GLN A 2 -43.87 -28.43 -8.22
N SER A 3 -44.53 -28.22 -9.37
CA SER A 3 -44.08 -27.31 -10.43
C SER A 3 -44.13 -25.82 -10.05
N GLU A 4 -45.09 -25.44 -9.21
CA GLU A 4 -45.31 -24.04 -8.80
C GLU A 4 -44.29 -23.57 -7.75
N GLN A 5 -43.90 -24.47 -6.84
CA GLN A 5 -42.89 -24.21 -5.82
C GLN A 5 -41.48 -24.05 -6.41
N ALA A 6 -41.18 -24.75 -7.52
CA ALA A 6 -39.91 -24.59 -8.22
C ALA A 6 -39.79 -23.23 -8.92
N SER A 7 -40.87 -22.73 -9.52
CA SER A 7 -40.93 -21.42 -10.20
C SER A 7 -40.71 -20.25 -9.24
N LEU A 8 -41.30 -20.28 -8.04
CA LEU A 8 -41.13 -19.21 -7.06
C LEU A 8 -39.69 -19.14 -6.51
N LYS A 9 -39.04 -20.30 -6.35
CA LYS A 9 -37.65 -20.39 -5.85
C LYS A 9 -36.64 -19.86 -6.88
N GLU A 10 -36.85 -20.15 -8.17
CA GLU A 10 -36.09 -19.59 -9.30
C GLU A 10 -36.20 -18.06 -9.33
N ASN A 11 -37.41 -17.53 -9.29
CA ASN A 11 -37.65 -16.08 -9.30
C ASN A 11 -37.02 -15.37 -8.10
N PHE A 12 -37.12 -15.93 -6.90
CA PHE A 12 -36.50 -15.35 -5.71
C PHE A 12 -34.96 -15.31 -5.83
N SER A 13 -34.35 -16.37 -6.37
CA SER A 13 -32.91 -16.42 -6.62
C SER A 13 -32.48 -15.38 -7.66
N PHE A 14 -33.24 -15.23 -8.74
CA PHE A 14 -33.00 -14.23 -9.79
C PHE A 14 -33.05 -12.80 -9.24
N TRP A 15 -34.10 -12.45 -8.48
CA TRP A 15 -34.25 -11.12 -7.88
C TRP A 15 -33.15 -10.81 -6.86
N LYS A 16 -32.75 -11.79 -6.05
CA LYS A 16 -31.62 -11.65 -5.14
C LYS A 16 -30.32 -11.34 -5.91
N ASN A 17 -30.06 -12.08 -6.99
CA ASN A 17 -28.85 -11.88 -7.79
C ASN A 17 -28.86 -10.55 -8.56
N LEU A 18 -30.04 -10.12 -9.03
CA LEU A 18 -30.21 -8.81 -9.67
C LEU A 18 -29.97 -7.68 -8.67
N PHE A 19 -30.53 -7.78 -7.47
CA PHE A 19 -30.28 -6.83 -6.39
C PHE A 19 -28.80 -6.75 -6.04
N LEU A 20 -28.13 -7.89 -5.85
CA LEU A 20 -26.68 -7.95 -5.57
C LEU A 20 -25.86 -7.29 -6.67
N THR A 21 -26.21 -7.51 -7.94
CA THR A 21 -25.53 -6.89 -9.09
C THR A 21 -25.69 -5.37 -9.07
N VAL A 22 -26.91 -4.87 -8.83
CA VAL A 22 -27.18 -3.42 -8.75
C VAL A 22 -26.44 -2.78 -7.58
N VAL A 23 -26.45 -3.42 -6.41
CA VAL A 23 -25.70 -2.95 -5.24
C VAL A 23 -24.20 -2.94 -5.52
N PHE A 24 -23.66 -4.00 -6.15
CA PHE A 24 -22.24 -4.04 -6.50
C PHE A 24 -21.85 -2.94 -7.49
N PHE A 25 -22.66 -2.72 -8.53
CA PHE A 25 -22.38 -1.74 -9.57
C PHE A 25 -22.51 -0.28 -9.10
N THR A 26 -23.25 -0.05 -8.02
CA THR A 26 -23.38 1.28 -7.39
C THR A 26 -22.32 1.49 -6.32
N LEU A 27 -22.10 0.52 -5.45
CA LEU A 27 -21.19 0.64 -4.31
C LEU A 27 -19.72 0.67 -4.74
N THR A 28 -19.34 -0.10 -5.77
CA THR A 28 -17.96 -0.19 -6.26
C THR A 28 -17.42 1.14 -6.80
N PRO A 29 -18.07 1.82 -7.77
CA PRO A 29 -17.56 3.10 -8.25
C PRO A 29 -17.58 4.19 -7.17
N VAL A 30 -18.56 4.18 -6.26
CA VAL A 30 -18.58 5.09 -5.10
C VAL A 30 -17.37 4.87 -4.20
N THR A 31 -17.05 3.62 -3.87
CA THR A 31 -15.91 3.28 -3.02
C THR A 31 -14.58 3.70 -3.67
N ILE A 32 -14.43 3.42 -4.97
CA ILE A 32 -13.24 3.84 -5.73
C ILE A 32 -13.13 5.38 -5.76
N GLY A 33 -14.24 6.08 -6.00
CA GLY A 33 -14.29 7.54 -6.01
C GLY A 33 -13.89 8.16 -4.67
N VAL A 34 -14.43 7.65 -3.56
CA VAL A 34 -14.10 8.12 -2.20
C VAL A 34 -12.64 7.84 -1.86
N SER A 35 -12.14 6.65 -2.20
CA SER A 35 -10.73 6.29 -1.96
C SER A 35 -9.78 7.18 -2.76
N LEU A 36 -10.10 7.45 -4.03
CA LEU A 36 -9.28 8.31 -4.87
C LEU A 36 -9.33 9.76 -4.39
N PHE A 37 -10.52 10.27 -4.05
CA PHE A 37 -10.69 11.60 -3.47
C PHE A 37 -9.92 11.77 -2.16
N SER A 38 -9.98 10.77 -1.26
CA SER A 38 -9.22 10.78 -0.01
C SER A 38 -7.72 10.85 -0.27
N LEU A 39 -7.21 10.11 -1.25
CA LEU A 39 -5.78 10.11 -1.58
C LEU A 39 -5.35 11.45 -2.17
N LEU A 40 -6.15 12.02 -3.07
CA LEU A 40 -5.88 13.33 -3.66
C LEU A 40 -5.94 14.45 -2.62
N SER A 41 -6.91 14.40 -1.70
CA SER A 41 -7.03 15.34 -0.59
C SER A 41 -5.87 15.22 0.39
N LEU A 42 -5.33 14.01 0.61
CA LEU A 42 -4.16 13.81 1.45
C LEU A 42 -2.86 14.25 0.76
N SER A 43 -2.76 14.08 -0.56
CA SER A 43 -1.62 14.56 -1.36
C SER A 43 -1.49 16.09 -1.35
N THR A 44 -2.63 16.80 -1.27
CA THR A 44 -2.67 18.27 -1.15
C THR A 44 -2.62 18.77 0.29
N ALA A 45 -2.71 17.89 1.28
CA ALA A 45 -2.37 18.23 2.64
C ALA A 45 -0.86 18.44 2.68
N ASN A 46 -0.44 19.72 2.69
CA ASN A 46 0.96 20.08 2.93
C ASN A 46 1.43 19.27 4.15
N LEU A 47 2.30 18.28 3.92
CA LEU A 47 3.06 17.70 5.01
C LEU A 47 3.80 18.90 5.61
N PRO A 48 3.62 19.26 6.90
CA PRO A 48 4.50 20.22 7.50
C PRO A 48 5.91 19.67 7.32
N ASP A 49 6.71 20.37 6.54
CA ASP A 49 8.12 20.06 6.33
C ASP A 49 8.69 19.73 7.71
N SER A 50 9.02 18.47 7.93
CA SER A 50 9.76 18.03 9.11
C SER A 50 11.22 18.46 9.00
N SER A 51 11.44 19.72 8.58
CA SER A 51 12.58 20.49 8.99
C SER A 51 12.43 20.73 10.49
N GLN A 52 13.17 19.92 11.23
CA GLN A 52 13.37 20.01 12.67
C GLN A 52 13.89 21.41 13.02
N ASN A 53 13.00 22.39 13.18
CA ASN A 53 13.26 23.62 13.91
C ASN A 53 12.45 23.57 15.20
N PHE A 54 12.97 22.82 16.16
CA PHE A 54 12.63 22.97 17.57
C PHE A 54 13.08 24.35 18.05
N GLN A 55 12.38 25.41 17.65
CA GLN A 55 12.50 26.74 18.25
C GLN A 55 11.37 27.64 17.76
N LYS A 56 10.25 27.61 18.48
CA LYS A 56 9.56 28.78 19.09
C LYS A 56 8.17 28.34 19.54
N LEU A 57 8.12 27.81 20.76
CA LEU A 57 6.90 27.80 21.54
C LEU A 57 6.57 29.26 21.90
N ASN A 58 5.66 29.89 21.18
CA ASN A 58 5.00 31.11 21.64
C ASN A 58 3.57 30.75 22.03
N LEU A 59 3.34 30.78 23.34
CA LEU A 59 2.07 30.47 23.98
C LEU A 59 0.99 31.49 23.62
N SER A 60 -0.17 31.04 23.18
CA SER A 60 -1.45 31.59 23.67
C SER A 60 -2.62 30.66 23.32
N GLY A 61 -3.23 30.06 24.34
CA GLY A 61 -4.66 29.76 24.31
C GLY A 61 -5.17 28.49 23.60
N ALA A 62 -4.52 27.33 23.72
CA ALA A 62 -5.22 26.05 23.59
C ALA A 62 -4.39 24.91 24.20
N ARG A 63 -4.74 24.47 25.41
CA ARG A 63 -4.22 23.19 25.95
C ARG A 63 -5.08 22.07 25.38
N ILE A 64 -4.73 21.60 24.19
CA ILE A 64 -5.34 20.40 23.61
C ILE A 64 -4.67 19.19 24.26
N TYR A 65 -5.26 18.70 25.34
CA TYR A 65 -4.96 17.37 25.88
C TYR A 65 -5.72 16.34 25.04
N ALA A 66 -5.30 16.15 23.78
CA ALA A 66 -5.71 14.96 23.03
C ALA A 66 -4.90 13.80 23.59
N SER A 67 -5.60 12.77 24.06
CA SER A 67 -5.05 11.50 24.54
C SER A 67 -4.39 10.71 23.40
N LEU A 68 -3.31 11.26 22.83
CA LEU A 68 -2.46 10.52 21.91
C LEU A 68 -1.82 9.38 22.70
N PRO A 69 -1.94 8.12 22.25
CA PRO A 69 -1.20 7.02 22.85
C PRO A 69 0.29 7.38 22.83
N SER A 70 0.95 7.23 23.97
CA SER A 70 2.39 7.55 24.12
C SER A 70 3.30 6.65 23.28
N THR A 71 2.73 5.63 22.64
CA THR A 71 3.44 4.65 21.83
C THR A 71 2.73 4.51 20.49
N PHE A 72 3.30 5.13 19.46
CA PHE A 72 3.02 4.74 18.09
C PHE A 72 3.88 3.53 17.75
N SER A 73 3.28 2.48 17.19
CA SER A 73 4.03 1.41 16.54
C SER A 73 4.76 2.01 15.34
N SER A 74 6.00 2.44 15.57
CA SER A 74 6.89 2.95 14.55
C SER A 74 7.47 1.77 13.78
N VAL A 75 7.13 1.65 12.49
CA VAL A 75 7.89 0.79 11.58
C VAL A 75 9.15 1.57 11.21
N SER A 76 10.21 1.37 11.99
CA SER A 76 11.52 1.95 11.69
C SER A 76 12.22 1.12 10.62
N GLY A 77 12.20 1.59 9.38
CA GLY A 77 13.09 1.12 8.32
C GLY A 77 14.15 2.16 8.07
N SER A 78 15.43 1.79 8.13
CA SER A 78 16.51 2.65 7.62
C SER A 78 16.39 2.66 6.10
N VAL A 79 15.74 3.69 5.54
CA VAL A 79 15.75 3.93 4.10
C VAL A 79 17.11 4.53 3.76
N THR A 80 18.11 3.66 3.62
CA THR A 80 19.40 4.08 3.08
C THR A 80 19.20 4.39 1.59
N PRO A 81 19.59 5.58 1.10
CA PRO A 81 19.56 5.89 -0.33
C PRO A 81 20.64 5.05 -1.03
N ALA A 82 20.30 3.81 -1.32
CA ALA A 82 21.14 2.84 -2.02
C ALA A 82 20.31 2.21 -3.14
N ASP A 83 20.99 1.69 -4.17
CA ASP A 83 20.33 1.01 -5.28
C ASP A 83 19.55 -0.21 -4.75
N ALA A 84 18.22 -0.12 -4.80
CA ALA A 84 17.33 -1.17 -4.33
C ALA A 84 17.54 -2.50 -5.06
N ARG A 85 18.05 -2.48 -6.30
CA ARG A 85 18.31 -3.69 -7.09
C ARG A 85 19.39 -4.56 -6.43
N VAL A 86 20.42 -3.93 -5.86
CA VAL A 86 21.49 -4.63 -5.16
C VAL A 86 20.94 -5.36 -3.94
N GLU A 87 20.11 -4.69 -3.13
CA GLU A 87 19.51 -5.30 -1.95
C GLU A 87 18.49 -6.39 -2.31
N LEU A 88 17.70 -6.21 -3.37
CA LEU A 88 16.80 -7.24 -3.91
C LEU A 88 17.55 -8.52 -4.28
N ILE A 89 18.66 -8.40 -5.02
CA ILE A 89 19.48 -9.55 -5.40
C ILE A 89 20.16 -10.17 -4.18
N ARG A 90 20.68 -9.35 -3.25
CA ARG A 90 21.27 -9.84 -2.00
C ARG A 90 20.28 -10.69 -1.20
N GLN A 91 19.04 -10.21 -1.02
CA GLN A 91 17.97 -10.92 -0.32
C GLN A 91 17.55 -12.20 -1.04
N TYR A 92 17.46 -12.17 -2.37
CA TYR A 92 17.20 -13.35 -3.18
C TYR A 92 18.30 -14.41 -2.97
N LEU A 93 19.57 -14.04 -3.12
CA LEU A 93 20.71 -14.94 -2.96
C LEU A 93 20.80 -15.48 -1.53
N ALA A 94 20.55 -14.65 -0.51
CA ALA A 94 20.51 -15.05 0.89
C ALA A 94 19.42 -16.10 1.15
N ARG A 95 18.22 -15.93 0.58
CA ARG A 95 17.11 -16.90 0.71
C ARG A 95 17.50 -18.30 0.25
N TYR A 96 18.37 -18.41 -0.76
CA TYR A 96 18.86 -19.68 -1.29
C TYR A 96 20.23 -20.09 -0.73
N ASN A 97 20.74 -19.41 0.31
CA ASN A 97 22.07 -19.65 0.90
C ASN A 97 23.21 -19.62 -0.14
N SER A 98 23.10 -18.75 -1.13
CA SER A 98 24.09 -18.63 -2.21
C SER A 98 25.35 -17.95 -1.71
N ARG A 99 26.52 -18.49 -2.08
CA ARG A 99 27.83 -17.86 -1.83
C ARG A 99 28.04 -16.57 -2.63
N LEU A 100 27.14 -16.27 -3.57
CA LEU A 100 27.18 -15.05 -4.39
C LEU A 100 26.51 -13.86 -3.70
N GLU A 101 25.89 -14.05 -2.54
CA GLU A 101 25.26 -12.98 -1.75
C GLU A 101 26.10 -11.68 -1.62
N PRO A 102 27.41 -11.74 -1.28
CA PRO A 102 28.27 -10.55 -1.22
C PRO A 102 28.58 -9.93 -2.60
N LEU A 103 28.31 -10.63 -3.69
CA LEU A 103 28.54 -10.19 -5.08
C LEU A 103 27.30 -9.57 -5.73
N SER A 104 26.21 -9.37 -4.98
CA SER A 104 24.97 -8.73 -5.45
C SER A 104 25.21 -7.39 -6.17
N SER A 105 26.12 -6.56 -5.67
CA SER A 105 26.48 -5.29 -6.32
C SER A 105 27.16 -5.50 -7.67
N LEU A 106 28.02 -6.52 -7.80
CA LEU A 106 28.72 -6.84 -9.04
C LEU A 106 27.76 -7.36 -10.12
N ILE A 107 26.76 -8.15 -9.73
CA ILE A 107 25.72 -8.66 -10.64
C ILE A 107 24.96 -7.49 -11.28
N VAL A 108 24.48 -6.54 -10.47
CA VAL A 108 23.74 -5.37 -10.96
C VAL A 108 24.63 -4.49 -11.86
N GLN A 109 25.87 -4.23 -11.46
CA GLN A 109 26.82 -3.45 -12.28
C GLN A 109 27.13 -4.13 -13.62
N THR A 110 27.22 -5.46 -13.63
CA THR A 110 27.47 -6.23 -14.86
C THR A 110 26.24 -6.19 -15.77
N ALA A 111 25.04 -6.32 -15.21
CA ALA A 111 23.78 -6.19 -15.94
C ALA A 111 23.68 -4.82 -16.63
N ASP A 112 23.98 -3.74 -15.89
CA ASP A 112 23.99 -2.37 -16.42
C ASP A 112 25.02 -2.20 -17.53
N LYS A 113 26.21 -2.76 -17.36
CA LYS A 113 27.29 -2.68 -18.36
C LYS A 113 26.91 -3.33 -19.69
N TYR A 114 26.17 -4.44 -19.66
CA TYR A 114 25.81 -5.19 -20.86
C TYR A 114 24.37 -4.92 -21.33
N GLY A 115 23.61 -4.07 -20.65
CA GLY A 115 22.21 -3.79 -20.98
C GLY A 115 21.30 -5.01 -20.81
N ILE A 116 21.65 -5.93 -19.91
CA ILE A 116 20.90 -7.14 -19.61
C ILE A 116 20.04 -6.87 -18.36
N ASP A 117 18.86 -7.47 -18.27
CA ASP A 117 18.06 -7.41 -17.04
C ASP A 117 18.80 -8.14 -15.90
N TYR A 118 19.06 -7.45 -14.79
CA TYR A 118 19.76 -7.98 -13.61
C TYR A 118 19.04 -9.18 -12.96
N ARG A 119 17.76 -9.41 -13.29
CA ARG A 119 16.97 -10.55 -12.80
C ARG A 119 17.24 -11.85 -13.56
N LEU A 120 17.91 -11.78 -14.71
CA LEU A 120 18.19 -12.92 -15.58
C LEU A 120 19.60 -13.51 -15.39
N ILE A 121 20.38 -12.96 -14.44
CA ILE A 121 21.73 -13.41 -14.08
C ILE A 121 21.65 -14.31 -12.85
#